data_AF-A0A2T3NII5-F1
#
_entry.id   AF-A0A2T3NII5-F1
#
_cell.length_a   1.000
_cell.length_b   1.000
_cell.length_c   1.000
_cell.angle_alpha   90.00
_cell.angle_beta   90.00
_cell.angle_gamma   90.00
#
_symmetry.space_group_name_H-M   'P 1'
#
loop_
_entity.id
_entity.type
_entity.pdbx_description
1 polymer ?
#
loop_
_entity_poly.entity_id
_entity_poly.type
_entity_poly.pdbx_seq_one_letter_code
_entity_poly.pdbx_strand_id
1 'polypeptide(L)'
;MSIKVMTAVWDADNLKGNAKLIMLCLADFANDEGYCWPSLERLAKKCGVSRSTVKAQIKSLCEMRIITKECRVKPAKEGAKNNDTNMYWIDVRQLQNSDSTPVENQPRSNSDLGQISAKGGPEADPKPSLDPSDLKDPPIVPQASNLDKPTSKTRKPSKTLLPAQFHVSDEMAQWYAQQNFSLDVHDATNQWADAMIARGSKYTDWIAAWRNGMRNANKWASERQSKQDSTVLRMGASNGNYGPPEGY
;
A
#
# COMPACT_ATOMS: atom_id res chain seq x y z
N MET A 1 -14.83 14.04 19.89
CA MET A 1 -15.84 13.95 18.83
C MET A 1 -16.35 15.34 18.55
N SER A 2 -16.13 15.83 17.33
CA SER A 2 -16.61 17.13 16.90
C SER A 2 -17.71 16.96 15.86
N ILE A 3 -18.93 17.34 16.25
CA ILE A 3 -20.07 17.35 15.33
C ILE A 3 -19.84 18.38 14.22
N LYS A 4 -19.27 19.55 14.57
CA LYS A 4 -18.95 20.61 13.61
C LYS A 4 -18.03 20.12 12.48
N VAL A 5 -16.94 19.44 12.83
CA VAL A 5 -15.99 18.92 11.84
C VAL A 5 -16.64 17.79 11.04
N MET A 6 -17.42 16.90 11.68
CA MET A 6 -18.15 15.85 10.98
C MET A 6 -19.12 16.41 9.94
N THR A 7 -19.91 17.43 10.29
CA THR A 7 -20.83 18.09 9.35
C THR A 7 -20.08 18.69 8.17
N ALA A 8 -18.98 19.41 8.42
CA ALA A 8 -18.15 19.97 7.34
C ALA A 8 -17.57 18.89 6.40
N VAL A 9 -17.23 17.71 6.93
CA VAL A 9 -16.76 16.59 6.09
C VAL A 9 -17.90 16.01 5.24
N TRP A 10 -19.13 15.99 5.74
CA TRP A 10 -20.28 15.55 4.95
C TRP A 10 -20.55 16.49 3.77
N ASP A 11 -20.51 17.80 4.04
CA ASP A 11 -20.75 18.87 3.06
C ASP A 11 -19.62 18.98 2.01
N ALA A 12 -18.45 18.41 2.28
CA ALA A 12 -17.31 18.45 1.36
C ALA A 12 -17.49 17.49 0.15
N ASP A 13 -17.74 18.05 -1.04
CA ASP A 13 -17.93 17.28 -2.28
C ASP A 13 -16.64 16.77 -2.93
N ASN A 14 -15.51 17.39 -2.59
CA ASN A 14 -14.18 16.99 -3.07
C ASN A 14 -13.64 15.72 -2.40
N LEU A 15 -14.30 15.22 -1.35
CA LEU A 15 -13.95 13.99 -0.65
C LEU A 15 -14.84 12.83 -1.08
N LYS A 16 -14.25 11.70 -1.50
CA LYS A 16 -14.99 10.50 -1.94
C LYS A 16 -14.40 9.22 -1.35
N GLY A 17 -15.22 8.17 -1.28
CA GLY A 17 -14.81 6.82 -0.87
C GLY A 17 -14.04 6.79 0.46
N ASN A 18 -12.90 6.09 0.46
CA ASN A 18 -12.07 5.91 1.66
C ASN A 18 -11.51 7.22 2.22
N ALA A 19 -11.31 8.27 1.40
CA ALA A 19 -10.85 9.57 1.88
C ALA A 19 -11.90 10.22 2.78
N LYS A 20 -13.17 10.27 2.32
CA LYS A 20 -14.31 10.79 3.11
C LYS A 20 -14.53 9.96 4.38
N LEU A 21 -14.47 8.63 4.28
CA LEU A 21 -14.60 7.74 5.43
C LEU A 21 -13.54 7.99 6.50
N ILE A 22 -12.27 8.10 6.10
CA ILE A 22 -11.16 8.35 7.04
C ILE A 22 -11.27 9.75 7.65
N MET A 23 -11.72 10.75 6.89
CA MET A 23 -11.99 12.09 7.43
C MET A 23 -13.10 12.08 8.49
N LEU A 24 -14.19 11.35 8.27
CA LEU A 24 -15.24 11.16 9.27
C LEU A 24 -14.71 10.43 10.52
N CYS A 25 -13.90 9.39 10.33
CA CYS A 25 -13.23 8.71 11.44
C CYS A 25 -12.31 9.67 12.23
N LEU A 26 -11.58 10.57 11.56
CA LEU A 26 -10.74 11.58 12.22
C LEU A 26 -11.59 12.61 12.97
N ALA A 27 -12.69 13.08 12.38
CA ALA A 27 -13.62 14.02 12.99
C ALA A 27 -14.27 13.45 14.27
N ASP A 28 -14.48 12.13 14.33
CA ASP A 28 -14.94 11.43 15.53
C ASP A 28 -13.96 11.54 16.70
N PHE A 29 -12.65 11.55 16.40
CA PHE A 29 -11.60 11.76 17.40
C PHE A 29 -11.27 13.23 17.63
N ALA A 30 -11.68 14.13 16.74
CA ALA A 30 -11.35 15.54 16.81
C ALA A 30 -12.12 16.29 17.90
N ASN A 31 -11.51 17.40 18.34
CA ASN A 31 -12.19 18.50 19.02
C ASN A 31 -12.75 19.49 17.96
N ASP A 32 -13.44 20.53 18.40
CA ASP A 32 -14.08 21.51 17.50
C ASP A 32 -13.09 22.42 16.75
N GLU A 33 -11.82 22.37 17.12
CA GLU A 33 -10.71 23.01 16.41
C GLU A 33 -10.10 22.09 15.33
N GLY A 34 -10.59 20.85 15.20
CA GLY A 34 -10.10 19.88 14.22
C GLY A 34 -8.84 19.12 14.65
N TYR A 35 -8.43 19.22 15.92
CA TYR A 35 -7.24 18.57 16.45
C TYR A 35 -7.53 17.15 16.97
N CYS A 36 -6.72 16.16 16.57
CA CYS A 36 -6.83 14.78 17.04
C CYS A 36 -5.50 14.00 16.97
N TRP A 37 -5.40 12.89 17.70
CA TRP A 37 -4.22 12.00 17.70
C TRP A 37 -4.57 10.49 17.73
N PRO A 38 -5.47 9.97 16.88
CA PRO A 38 -5.70 8.53 16.80
C PRO A 38 -4.51 7.79 16.20
N SER A 39 -4.26 6.56 16.66
CA SER A 39 -3.27 5.70 16.02
C SER A 39 -3.77 5.23 14.65
N LEU A 40 -2.83 4.97 13.73
CA LEU A 40 -3.16 4.41 12.42
C LEU A 40 -3.92 3.07 12.53
N GLU A 41 -3.62 2.28 13.55
CA GLU A 41 -4.31 1.01 13.83
C GLU A 41 -5.76 1.24 14.27
N ARG A 42 -5.98 2.25 15.12
CA ARG A 42 -7.32 2.63 15.58
C ARG A 42 -8.17 3.13 14.41
N LEU A 43 -7.60 3.94 13.52
CA LEU A 43 -8.27 4.37 12.29
C LEU A 43 -8.59 3.19 11.38
N ALA A 44 -7.61 2.29 11.14
CA ALA A 44 -7.81 1.11 10.31
C ALA A 44 -8.96 0.24 10.83
N LYS A 45 -8.98 -0.05 12.13
CA LYS A 45 -10.05 -0.81 12.77
C LYS A 45 -11.40 -0.10 12.68
N LYS A 46 -11.45 1.21 12.96
CA LYS A 46 -12.72 1.97 12.97
C LYS A 46 -13.32 2.10 11.58
N CYS A 47 -12.48 2.33 10.56
CA CYS A 47 -12.95 2.50 9.19
C CYS A 47 -13.03 1.16 8.42
N GLY A 48 -12.60 0.03 9.00
CA GLY A 48 -12.67 -1.28 8.35
C GLY A 48 -11.73 -1.46 7.14
N VAL A 49 -10.63 -0.70 7.09
CA VAL A 49 -9.67 -0.73 5.97
C VAL A 49 -8.26 -1.06 6.44
N SER A 50 -7.40 -1.50 5.52
CA SER A 50 -6.01 -1.83 5.87
C SER A 50 -5.23 -0.60 6.37
N ARG A 51 -4.26 -0.81 7.26
CA ARG A 51 -3.35 0.25 7.73
C ARG A 51 -2.62 0.95 6.58
N SER A 52 -2.30 0.22 5.50
CA SER A 52 -1.68 0.78 4.29
C SER A 52 -2.64 1.72 3.56
N THR A 53 -3.92 1.36 3.47
CA THR A 53 -4.99 2.22 2.92
C THR A 53 -5.10 3.50 3.74
N VAL A 54 -5.14 3.41 5.07
CA VAL A 54 -5.18 4.59 5.95
C VAL A 54 -4.00 5.53 5.68
N LYS A 55 -2.78 4.98 5.62
CA LYS A 55 -1.57 5.78 5.32
C LYS A 55 -1.65 6.48 3.97
N ALA A 56 -2.10 5.77 2.93
CA ALA A 56 -2.22 6.32 1.58
C ALA A 56 -3.24 7.47 1.53
N GLN A 57 -4.41 7.28 2.14
CA GLN A 57 -5.46 8.31 2.18
C GLN A 57 -5.05 9.52 3.01
N ILE A 58 -4.41 9.32 4.17
CA ILE A 58 -3.84 10.42 4.96
C ILE A 58 -2.81 11.21 4.14
N LYS A 59 -1.95 10.53 3.37
CA LYS A 59 -0.98 11.20 2.49
C LYS A 59 -1.69 12.07 1.44
N SER A 60 -2.72 11.53 0.78
CA SER A 60 -3.51 12.27 -0.20
C SER A 60 -4.25 13.47 0.43
N LEU A 61 -4.82 13.31 1.63
CA LEU A 61 -5.46 14.40 2.37
C LEU A 61 -4.47 15.51 2.77
N CYS A 62 -3.22 15.16 3.10
CA CYS A 62 -2.16 16.14 3.31
C CYS A 62 -1.76 16.86 2.01
N GLU A 63 -1.69 16.14 0.89
CA GLU A 63 -1.38 16.74 -0.42
C GLU A 63 -2.47 17.72 -0.86
N MET A 64 -3.75 17.42 -0.55
CA MET A 64 -4.88 18.33 -0.74
C MET A 64 -4.94 19.48 0.28
N ARG A 65 -4.00 19.55 1.23
CA ARG A 65 -3.95 20.55 2.32
C ARG A 65 -5.20 20.59 3.20
N ILE A 66 -5.96 19.48 3.24
CA ILE A 66 -7.15 19.35 4.11
C ILE A 66 -6.71 18.98 5.53
N ILE A 67 -5.64 18.19 5.66
CA ILE A 67 -5.09 17.82 6.97
C ILE A 67 -3.58 18.09 7.05
N THR A 68 -3.12 18.52 8.21
CA THR A 68 -1.70 18.55 8.57
C THR A 68 -1.40 17.38 9.49
N LYS A 69 -0.30 16.65 9.23
CA LYS A 69 0.15 15.53 10.06
C LYS A 69 1.51 15.84 10.68
N GLU A 70 1.61 15.73 12.00
CA GLU A 70 2.85 15.80 12.74
C GLU A 70 3.26 14.42 13.27
N CYS A 71 4.48 13.98 12.92
CA CYS A 71 5.06 12.75 13.44
C CYS A 71 5.75 13.04 14.76
N ARG A 72 5.34 12.33 15.83
CA ARG A 72 5.96 12.45 17.16
C ARG A 72 6.89 11.27 17.44
N VAL A 73 7.95 11.53 18.19
CA VAL A 73 8.91 10.51 18.65
C VAL A 73 8.98 10.58 20.17
N LYS A 74 8.79 9.45 20.84
CA LYS A 74 9.06 9.37 22.28
C LYS A 74 10.54 9.07 22.51
N PRO A 75 11.20 9.76 23.46
CA PRO A 75 12.50 9.31 23.95
C PRO A 75 12.32 7.96 24.66
N ALA A 76 12.95 6.89 24.16
CA ALA A 76 13.02 5.64 24.91
C ALA A 76 14.16 5.70 25.94
N LYS A 77 14.07 4.86 26.97
CA LYS A 77 15.01 4.79 28.09
C LYS A 77 16.45 4.40 27.69
N GLU A 78 16.66 3.89 26.47
CA GLU A 78 17.95 3.36 26.00
C GLU A 78 18.36 3.91 24.62
N GLY A 79 18.14 5.21 24.36
CA GLY A 79 18.59 5.86 23.12
C GLY A 79 17.85 5.44 21.83
N ALA A 80 16.99 4.42 21.90
CA ALA A 80 16.09 4.06 20.81
C ALA A 80 14.98 5.11 20.65
N LYS A 81 14.72 5.54 19.42
CA LYS A 81 13.62 6.45 19.11
C LYS A 81 12.39 5.61 18.76
N ASN A 82 11.39 5.59 19.66
CA ASN A 82 10.12 4.94 19.38
C ASN A 82 9.15 5.95 18.77
N ASN A 83 8.53 5.59 17.64
CA ASN A 83 7.49 6.42 17.04
C ASN A 83 6.30 6.50 18.00
N ASP A 84 5.85 7.73 18.29
CA ASP A 84 4.58 7.95 18.97
C ASP A 84 3.42 7.96 17.96
N THR A 85 2.21 8.06 18.48
CA THR A 85 1.02 8.31 17.67
C THR A 85 1.11 9.68 17.03
N ASN A 86 0.88 9.73 15.71
CA ASN A 86 0.85 10.98 14.97
C ASN A 86 -0.26 11.91 15.49
N MET A 87 0.00 13.21 15.36
CA MET A 87 -0.99 14.27 15.56
C MET A 87 -1.52 14.74 14.21
N TYR A 88 -2.81 15.09 14.18
CA TYR A 88 -3.51 15.55 12.99
C TYR A 88 -4.29 16.83 13.29
N TRP A 89 -4.21 17.79 12.38
CA TRP A 89 -5.04 18.99 12.34
C TRP A 89 -5.89 18.98 11.07
N ILE A 90 -7.20 19.09 11.23
CA ILE A 90 -8.16 19.20 10.14
C ILE A 90 -8.43 20.68 9.89
N ASP A 91 -8.15 21.15 8.68
CA ASP A 91 -8.50 22.50 8.27
C ASP A 91 -9.96 22.54 7.78
N VAL A 92 -10.86 22.93 8.69
CA VAL A 92 -12.30 22.99 8.41
C VAL A 92 -12.64 23.99 7.29
N ARG A 93 -11.81 25.03 7.08
CA ARG A 93 -12.06 26.03 6.03
C ARG A 93 -11.83 25.43 4.64
N GLN A 94 -10.82 24.57 4.51
CA GLN A 94 -10.51 23.90 3.24
C GLN A 94 -11.56 22.85 2.85
N LEU A 95 -12.35 22.36 3.80
CA LEU A 95 -13.50 21.49 3.52
C LEU A 95 -14.67 22.25 2.90
N GLN A 96 -14.80 23.55 3.17
CA GLN A 96 -15.90 24.40 2.73
C GLN A 96 -15.58 25.14 1.41
N ASN A 97 -14.30 25.38 1.14
CA ASN A 97 -13.83 26.06 -0.07
C ASN A 97 -13.67 25.06 -1.23
N SER A 98 -14.77 24.48 -1.71
CA SER A 98 -14.76 23.63 -2.90
C SER A 98 -14.92 24.43 -4.19
N ASP A 99 -14.02 25.40 -4.44
CA ASP A 99 -13.82 25.91 -5.79
C ASP A 99 -12.91 24.93 -6.55
N SER A 100 -13.56 23.92 -7.14
CA SER A 100 -13.22 23.21 -8.37
C SER A 100 -11.73 23.11 -8.76
N THR A 101 -11.04 22.10 -8.23
CA THR A 101 -10.04 21.37 -9.04
C THR A 101 -10.32 19.87 -8.92
N PRO A 102 -10.54 19.15 -10.03
CA PRO A 102 -10.70 17.70 -9.99
C PRO A 102 -9.35 17.09 -9.62
N VAL A 103 -9.19 16.66 -8.37
CA VAL A 103 -8.09 15.77 -8.00
C VAL A 103 -8.37 14.45 -8.71
N GLU A 104 -7.52 14.12 -9.68
CA GLU A 104 -7.53 12.87 -10.39
C GLU A 104 -7.35 11.73 -9.38
N ASN A 105 -8.47 11.04 -9.09
CA ASN A 105 -8.48 9.83 -8.29
C ASN A 105 -7.54 8.84 -8.96
N GLN A 106 -6.43 8.46 -8.31
CA GLN A 106 -5.73 7.24 -8.71
C GLN A 106 -6.59 6.03 -8.35
N PRO A 107 -7.26 5.37 -9.31
CA PRO A 107 -8.06 4.20 -9.03
C PRO A 107 -7.14 3.00 -9.19
N ARG A 108 -6.33 2.70 -8.17
CA ARG A 108 -5.62 1.42 -8.11
C ARG A 108 -5.76 0.76 -6.75
N SER A 109 -6.97 0.29 -6.50
CA SER A 109 -7.19 -1.03 -5.91
C SER A 109 -8.55 -1.51 -6.38
N ASN A 110 -8.54 -2.50 -7.27
CA ASN A 110 -9.70 -3.37 -7.48
C ASN A 110 -9.88 -4.18 -6.20
N SER A 111 -10.42 -3.56 -5.15
CA SER A 111 -11.12 -4.29 -4.10
C SER A 111 -12.48 -4.63 -4.67
N ASP A 112 -12.67 -5.93 -4.88
CA ASP A 112 -13.83 -6.62 -5.42
C ASP A 112 -15.05 -6.48 -4.48
N LEU A 113 -15.51 -5.24 -4.28
CA LEU A 113 -16.72 -4.93 -3.55
C LEU A 113 -17.80 -4.51 -4.56
N GLY A 114 -18.54 -5.51 -5.01
CA GLY A 114 -19.94 -5.43 -5.44
C GLY A 114 -20.34 -4.20 -6.25
N GLN A 115 -19.94 -4.15 -7.53
CA GLN A 115 -20.67 -3.37 -8.51
C GLN A 115 -21.90 -4.17 -8.94
N ILE A 116 -23.05 -3.87 -8.35
CA ILE A 116 -24.33 -4.14 -9.00
C ILE A 116 -24.41 -3.25 -10.25
N SER A 117 -24.17 -3.85 -11.41
CA SER A 117 -24.40 -3.20 -12.69
C SER A 117 -25.88 -2.88 -12.79
N ALA A 118 -26.21 -1.59 -12.95
CA ALA A 118 -27.53 -1.08 -13.23
C ALA A 118 -27.93 -1.39 -14.69
N LYS A 119 -28.00 -2.68 -15.06
CA LYS A 119 -28.66 -3.19 -16.27
C LYS A 119 -29.04 -4.66 -16.05
N GLY A 120 -30.20 -4.85 -15.44
CA GLY A 120 -30.84 -6.15 -15.25
C GLY A 120 -32.25 -5.91 -14.72
N GLY A 121 -33.19 -5.56 -15.61
CA GLY A 121 -34.60 -5.59 -15.25
C GLY A 121 -35.00 -7.04 -14.98
N PRO A 122 -35.88 -7.31 -13.99
CA PRO A 122 -36.42 -8.64 -13.84
C PRO A 122 -37.38 -8.87 -15.01
N GLU A 123 -37.01 -9.73 -15.96
CA GLU A 123 -38.05 -10.43 -16.71
C GLU A 123 -38.76 -11.31 -15.68
N ALA A 124 -40.03 -11.02 -15.45
CA ALA A 124 -40.87 -11.78 -14.57
C ALA A 124 -40.98 -13.21 -15.12
N ASP A 125 -40.41 -14.18 -14.41
CA ASP A 125 -40.79 -15.57 -14.57
C ASP A 125 -42.33 -15.67 -14.50
N PRO A 126 -43.01 -16.39 -15.41
CA PRO A 126 -44.44 -16.61 -15.29
C PRO A 126 -44.74 -17.26 -13.94
N LYS A 127 -45.71 -16.68 -13.22
CA LYS A 127 -46.24 -17.24 -11.96
C LYS A 127 -46.45 -18.75 -12.09
N PRO A 128 -45.94 -19.59 -11.17
CA PRO A 128 -46.28 -21.00 -11.18
C PRO A 128 -47.78 -21.14 -10.89
N SER A 129 -48.53 -21.77 -11.80
CA SER A 129 -49.93 -22.10 -11.56
C SER A 129 -50.00 -23.26 -10.57
N LEU A 130 -50.66 -23.03 -9.45
CA LEU A 130 -50.92 -24.04 -8.42
C LEU A 130 -52.11 -24.93 -8.84
N ASP A 131 -51.93 -25.80 -9.83
CA ASP A 131 -52.89 -26.87 -10.13
C ASP A 131 -52.20 -28.24 -9.96
N PRO A 132 -52.60 -29.08 -8.98
CA PRO A 132 -51.90 -30.32 -8.63
C PRO A 132 -52.32 -31.53 -9.47
N SER A 133 -52.79 -31.32 -10.70
CA SER A 133 -53.28 -32.41 -11.56
C SER A 133 -52.66 -32.33 -12.95
N ASP A 134 -51.41 -32.79 -13.10
CA ASP A 134 -50.92 -33.44 -14.33
C ASP A 134 -49.53 -34.02 -14.11
N LEU A 135 -49.50 -35.22 -13.52
CA LEU A 135 -48.36 -36.13 -13.57
C LEU A 135 -48.49 -37.02 -14.82
N LYS A 136 -47.49 -36.95 -15.72
CA LYS A 136 -47.01 -37.94 -16.71
C LYS A 136 -46.06 -37.17 -17.64
N ASP A 137 -44.79 -37.49 -17.87
CA ASP A 137 -44.00 -38.71 -17.88
C ASP A 137 -42.51 -38.35 -17.63
N PRO A 138 -41.63 -39.30 -17.24
CA PRO A 138 -40.24 -38.99 -16.92
C PRO A 138 -39.45 -38.55 -18.17
N PRO A 139 -38.63 -37.48 -18.11
CA PRO A 139 -37.77 -37.14 -19.23
C PRO A 139 -36.61 -38.15 -19.32
N ILE A 140 -36.63 -38.85 -20.45
CA ILE A 140 -35.59 -39.69 -21.03
C ILE A 140 -34.20 -39.11 -20.80
N VAL A 141 -33.30 -39.94 -20.26
CA VAL A 141 -31.88 -39.66 -20.13
C VAL A 141 -31.21 -39.71 -21.51
N PRO A 142 -30.50 -38.68 -21.96
CA PRO A 142 -29.48 -38.84 -23.00
C PRO A 142 -28.11 -38.80 -22.35
N GLN A 143 -27.46 -39.96 -22.28
CA GLN A 143 -26.02 -40.03 -22.06
C GLN A 143 -25.28 -39.46 -23.28
N ALA A 144 -24.27 -38.64 -22.97
CA ALA A 144 -23.03 -38.41 -23.70
C ALA A 144 -23.11 -37.92 -25.16
N SER A 145 -22.82 -36.63 -25.32
CA SER A 145 -21.87 -36.16 -26.34
C SER A 145 -21.16 -34.91 -25.81
N ASN A 146 -20.00 -35.10 -25.18
CA ASN A 146 -19.05 -34.02 -24.95
C ASN A 146 -18.54 -33.57 -26.33
N LEU A 147 -19.03 -32.41 -26.79
CA LEU A 147 -18.38 -31.65 -27.83
C LEU A 147 -17.65 -30.49 -27.16
N ASP A 148 -16.32 -30.58 -27.21
CA ASP A 148 -15.36 -29.59 -26.78
C ASP A 148 -15.71 -28.18 -27.26
N LYS A 149 -15.93 -27.26 -26.33
CA LYS A 149 -15.78 -25.81 -26.56
C LYS A 149 -14.52 -25.35 -25.84
N PRO A 150 -13.50 -24.83 -26.53
CA PRO A 150 -12.34 -24.24 -25.88
C PRO A 150 -12.71 -22.86 -25.36
N THR A 151 -13.29 -22.78 -24.16
CA THR A 151 -13.36 -21.50 -23.44
C THR A 151 -12.01 -21.25 -22.80
N SER A 152 -11.10 -20.61 -23.54
CA SER A 152 -9.87 -20.03 -23.00
C SER A 152 -10.24 -18.90 -22.02
N LYS A 153 -10.53 -19.27 -20.77
CA LYS A 153 -10.47 -18.35 -19.64
C LYS A 153 -9.00 -18.27 -19.24
N THR A 154 -8.30 -17.22 -19.68
CA THR A 154 -6.93 -16.92 -19.25
C THR A 154 -6.88 -16.79 -17.73
N ARG A 155 -6.47 -17.87 -17.04
CA ARG A 155 -6.27 -17.86 -15.59
C ARG A 155 -5.15 -16.88 -15.27
N LYS A 156 -5.40 -15.93 -14.37
CA LYS A 156 -4.37 -15.02 -13.86
C LYS A 156 -3.24 -15.85 -13.24
N PRO A 157 -1.96 -15.49 -13.44
CA PRO A 157 -0.84 -16.25 -12.91
C PRO A 157 -0.89 -16.24 -11.38
N SER A 158 -0.77 -17.43 -10.77
CA SER A 158 -0.72 -17.59 -9.32
C SER A 158 0.65 -17.21 -8.77
N LYS A 159 0.70 -16.65 -7.55
CA LYS A 159 1.97 -16.36 -6.87
C LYS A 159 2.67 -17.68 -6.51
N THR A 160 3.91 -17.85 -6.95
CA THR A 160 4.76 -19.01 -6.63
C THR A 160 5.82 -18.63 -5.60
N LEU A 161 6.48 -19.61 -4.99
CA LEU A 161 7.73 -19.43 -4.22
C LEU A 161 8.92 -19.29 -5.17
N LEU A 162 10.07 -18.81 -4.65
CA LEU A 162 11.27 -18.66 -5.47
C LEU A 162 11.64 -20.04 -6.04
N PRO A 163 11.87 -20.16 -7.36
CA PRO A 163 12.31 -21.42 -7.94
C PRO A 163 13.61 -21.88 -7.28
N ALA A 164 13.75 -23.19 -7.04
CA ALA A 164 14.93 -23.77 -6.39
C ALA A 164 16.25 -23.51 -7.14
N GLN A 165 16.18 -23.12 -8.42
CA GLN A 165 17.32 -22.82 -9.29
C GLN A 165 17.13 -21.44 -9.95
N PHE A 166 16.92 -20.41 -9.14
CA PHE A 166 16.81 -19.04 -9.66
C PHE A 166 18.22 -18.51 -10.02
N HIS A 167 18.52 -18.47 -11.31
CA HIS A 167 19.78 -17.94 -11.85
C HIS A 167 19.53 -16.65 -12.65
N VAL A 168 20.53 -15.76 -12.68
CA VAL A 168 20.50 -14.55 -13.51
C VAL A 168 20.59 -14.99 -14.97
N SER A 169 19.56 -14.70 -15.76
CA SER A 169 19.60 -14.90 -17.21
C SER A 169 20.42 -13.80 -17.90
N ASP A 170 20.83 -14.03 -19.15
CA ASP A 170 21.57 -13.05 -19.94
C ASP A 170 20.81 -11.71 -20.07
N GLU A 171 19.49 -11.76 -20.23
CA GLU A 171 18.64 -10.55 -20.28
C GLU A 171 18.66 -9.78 -18.95
N MET A 172 18.69 -10.49 -17.82
CA MET A 172 18.76 -9.87 -16.50
C MET A 172 20.12 -9.22 -16.26
N ALA A 173 21.20 -9.88 -16.68
CA ALA A 173 22.56 -9.35 -16.60
C ALA A 173 22.73 -8.11 -17.50
N GLN A 174 22.22 -8.14 -18.73
CA GLN A 174 22.22 -7.00 -19.65
C GLN A 174 21.43 -5.82 -19.07
N TRP A 175 20.23 -6.08 -18.54
CA TRP A 175 19.45 -5.04 -17.88
C TRP A 175 20.22 -4.44 -16.71
N TYR A 176 20.87 -5.26 -15.88
CA TYR A 176 21.64 -4.80 -14.73
C TYR A 176 22.82 -3.90 -15.16
N ALA A 177 23.55 -4.30 -16.20
CA ALA A 177 24.66 -3.52 -16.76
C ALA A 177 24.22 -2.13 -17.24
N GLN A 178 22.99 -1.97 -17.73
CA GLN A 178 22.45 -0.68 -18.16
C GLN A 178 22.15 0.29 -17.00
N GLN A 179 22.01 -0.19 -15.75
CA GLN A 179 21.54 0.64 -14.64
C GLN A 179 22.66 1.36 -13.87
N ASN A 180 23.91 1.30 -14.36
CA ASN A 180 25.09 1.89 -13.71
C ASN A 180 25.21 1.55 -12.22
N PHE A 181 24.97 0.28 -11.90
CA PHE A 181 25.04 -0.26 -10.55
C PHE A 181 26.48 -0.60 -10.16
N SER A 182 26.81 -0.44 -8.87
CA SER A 182 28.17 -0.66 -8.35
C SER A 182 28.40 -2.05 -7.77
N LEU A 183 27.33 -2.75 -7.39
CA LEU A 183 27.43 -4.10 -6.84
C LEU A 183 27.61 -5.15 -7.95
N ASP A 184 28.34 -6.22 -7.66
CA ASP A 184 28.36 -7.40 -8.53
C ASP A 184 26.95 -8.03 -8.61
N VAL A 185 26.54 -8.38 -9.83
CA VAL A 185 25.18 -8.87 -10.12
C VAL A 185 24.91 -10.25 -9.51
N HIS A 186 25.92 -11.13 -9.45
CA HIS A 186 25.76 -12.48 -8.92
C HIS A 186 25.69 -12.46 -7.40
N ASP A 187 26.60 -11.71 -6.76
CA ASP A 187 26.60 -11.55 -5.31
C ASP A 187 25.32 -10.88 -4.80
N ALA A 188 24.89 -9.81 -5.48
CA ALA A 188 23.63 -9.14 -5.16
C ALA A 188 22.42 -10.06 -5.34
N THR A 189 22.44 -10.91 -6.38
CA THR A 189 21.36 -11.88 -6.63
C THR A 189 21.30 -12.96 -5.57
N ASN A 190 22.44 -13.53 -5.17
CA ASN A 190 22.49 -14.56 -4.12
C ASN A 190 21.95 -14.02 -2.79
N GLN A 191 22.42 -12.85 -2.37
CA GLN A 191 21.93 -12.19 -1.15
C GLN A 191 20.43 -11.90 -1.20
N TRP A 192 19.93 -11.49 -2.37
CA TRP A 192 18.51 -11.25 -2.57
C TRP A 192 17.69 -12.55 -2.54
N ALA A 193 18.18 -13.62 -3.17
CA ALA A 193 17.53 -14.93 -3.22
C ALA A 193 17.41 -15.53 -1.81
N ASP A 194 18.48 -15.53 -1.02
CA ASP A 194 18.48 -16.00 0.36
C ASP A 194 17.47 -15.23 1.21
N ALA A 195 17.40 -13.91 1.06
CA ALA A 195 16.43 -13.08 1.76
C ALA A 195 14.98 -13.39 1.35
N MET A 196 14.72 -13.75 0.09
CA MET A 196 13.39 -14.15 -0.38
C MET A 196 12.98 -15.53 0.13
N ILE A 197 13.92 -16.47 0.19
CA ILE A 197 13.71 -17.81 0.77
C ILE A 197 13.40 -17.69 2.27
N ALA A 198 14.24 -16.95 3.01
CA ALA A 198 14.07 -16.77 4.46
C ALA A 198 12.71 -16.13 4.83
N ARG A 199 12.18 -15.26 3.97
CA ARG A 199 10.89 -14.58 4.18
C ARG A 199 9.69 -15.37 3.65
N GLY A 200 9.91 -16.43 2.87
CA GLY A 200 8.84 -17.17 2.21
C GLY A 200 8.02 -16.31 1.24
N SER A 201 8.65 -15.33 0.60
CA SER A 201 7.96 -14.39 -0.30
C SER A 201 7.37 -15.10 -1.52
N LYS A 202 6.19 -14.67 -1.97
CA LYS A 202 5.52 -15.22 -3.16
C LYS A 202 5.22 -14.14 -4.19
N TYR A 203 5.69 -14.34 -5.42
CA TYR A 203 5.51 -13.41 -6.53
C TYR A 203 4.89 -14.09 -7.75
N THR A 204 4.19 -13.30 -8.57
CA THR A 204 3.70 -13.74 -9.90
C THR A 204 4.75 -13.56 -10.98
N ASP A 205 5.63 -12.56 -10.83
CA ASP A 205 6.73 -12.26 -11.73
C ASP A 205 8.01 -12.10 -10.91
N TRP A 206 8.87 -13.11 -11.01
CA TRP A 206 10.13 -13.18 -10.28
C TRP A 206 11.20 -12.25 -10.86
N ILE A 207 11.16 -11.95 -12.16
CA ILE A 207 12.13 -11.06 -12.81
C ILE A 207 11.86 -9.62 -12.38
N ALA A 208 10.60 -9.19 -12.35
CA ALA A 208 10.22 -7.87 -11.85
C ALA A 208 10.55 -7.70 -10.36
N ALA A 209 10.30 -8.73 -9.54
CA ALA A 209 10.65 -8.74 -8.13
C ALA A 209 12.17 -8.62 -7.93
N TRP A 210 12.95 -9.35 -8.75
CA TRP A 210 14.42 -9.29 -8.75
C TRP A 210 14.93 -7.90 -9.15
N ARG A 211 14.42 -7.29 -10.24
CA ARG A 211 14.80 -5.93 -10.66
C ARG A 211 14.57 -4.90 -9.55
N ASN A 212 13.46 -4.99 -8.84
CA ASN A 212 13.19 -4.14 -7.68
C ASN A 212 14.17 -4.42 -6.52
N GLY A 213 14.51 -5.69 -6.30
CA GLY A 213 15.56 -6.12 -5.38
C GLY A 213 16.90 -5.46 -5.67
N MET A 214 17.37 -5.53 -6.92
CA MET A 214 18.65 -4.97 -7.36
C MET A 214 18.73 -3.45 -7.19
N ARG A 215 17.64 -2.72 -7.49
CA ARG A 215 17.57 -1.27 -7.23
C ARG A 215 17.74 -0.94 -5.75
N ASN A 216 17.04 -1.68 -4.88
CA ASN A 216 17.13 -1.45 -3.44
C ASN A 216 18.50 -1.81 -2.88
N ALA A 217 19.09 -2.93 -3.33
CA ALA A 217 20.43 -3.34 -2.94
C ALA A 217 21.47 -2.27 -3.26
N ASN A 218 21.47 -1.76 -4.50
CA ASN A 218 22.39 -0.70 -4.92
C ASN A 218 22.12 0.63 -4.19
N LYS A 219 20.85 1.00 -3.99
CA LYS A 219 20.49 2.17 -3.18
C LYS A 219 21.07 2.08 -1.77
N TRP A 220 20.90 0.94 -1.10
CA TRP A 220 21.44 0.75 0.25
C TRP A 220 22.96 0.71 0.28
N ALA A 221 23.61 0.18 -0.75
CA ALA A 221 25.06 0.25 -0.88
C ALA A 221 25.55 1.70 -0.98
N SER A 222 24.92 2.53 -1.82
CA SER A 222 25.25 3.96 -1.92
C SER A 222 24.99 4.72 -0.62
N GLU A 223 23.89 4.43 0.09
CA GLU A 223 23.59 5.03 1.40
C GLU A 223 24.59 4.62 2.49
N ARG A 224 25.13 3.39 2.43
CA ARG A 224 26.16 2.92 3.35
C ARG A 224 27.50 3.61 3.06
N GLN A 225 27.86 3.75 1.79
CA GLN A 225 29.08 4.43 1.38
C GLN A 225 29.06 5.90 1.83
N SER A 226 27.97 6.63 1.55
CA SER A 226 27.87 8.04 1.96
C SER A 226 27.92 8.22 3.48
N LYS A 227 27.34 7.29 4.24
CA LYS A 227 27.46 7.27 5.71
C LYS A 227 28.89 6.99 6.16
N GLN A 228 29.60 6.05 5.54
CA GLN A 228 31.00 5.78 5.85
C GLN A 228 31.88 6.99 5.53
N ASP A 229 31.74 7.59 4.35
CA ASP A 229 32.51 8.78 3.96
C ASP A 229 32.26 9.94 4.93
N SER A 230 31.00 10.18 5.31
CA SER A 230 30.66 11.20 6.31
C SER A 230 31.24 10.92 7.70
N THR A 231 31.36 9.64 8.08
CA THR A 231 31.93 9.22 9.37
C THR A 231 33.45 9.39 9.38
N VAL A 232 34.11 9.01 8.28
CA VAL A 232 35.55 9.18 8.10
C VAL A 232 35.93 10.67 8.05
N LEU A 233 35.16 11.51 7.35
CA LEU A 233 35.32 12.98 7.38
C LEU A 233 35.19 13.55 8.80
N ARG A 234 34.26 13.03 9.59
CA ARG A 234 34.05 13.45 10.98
C ARG A 234 35.19 13.01 11.91
N MET A 235 35.79 11.83 11.68
CA MET A 235 36.97 11.36 12.42
C MET A 235 38.27 12.02 11.96
N GLY A 236 38.41 12.36 10.68
CA GLY A 236 39.58 13.04 10.12
C GLY A 236 39.69 14.52 10.55
N ALA A 237 38.60 15.15 10.96
CA ALA A 237 38.60 16.49 11.55
C ALA A 237 39.07 16.52 13.02
N SER A 238 39.44 15.37 13.60
CA SER A 238 39.87 15.21 15.00
C SER A 238 41.39 15.12 15.18
N ASN A 239 42.20 15.45 14.17
CA ASN A 239 43.65 15.45 14.30
C ASN A 239 44.19 16.88 14.33
N GLY A 240 44.57 17.35 15.53
CA GLY A 240 45.48 18.49 15.60
C GLY A 240 45.60 19.28 16.89
N ASN A 241 45.26 18.80 18.09
CA ASN A 241 45.85 19.39 19.31
C ASN A 241 45.69 18.53 20.59
N TYR A 242 46.44 17.45 20.72
CA TYR A 242 46.66 16.82 22.03
C TYR A 242 48.14 16.39 22.13
N GLY A 243 49.01 17.38 22.29
CA GLY A 243 50.33 17.18 22.89
C GLY A 243 50.23 17.50 24.39
N PRO A 244 50.94 16.77 25.28
CA PRO A 244 50.98 17.13 26.69
C PRO A 244 51.60 18.54 26.84
N PRO A 245 51.09 19.38 27.76
CA PRO A 245 51.69 20.70 28.01
C PRO A 245 53.15 20.54 28.42
N GLU A 246 54.06 21.25 27.76
CA GLU A 246 55.43 21.40 28.24
C GLU A 246 55.41 22.12 29.59
N GLY A 247 55.93 21.45 30.61
CA GLY A 247 56.13 21.97 31.95
C GLY A 247 55.08 21.53 32.95
N TYR A 248 55.29 20.37 33.56
CA TYR A 248 55.36 20.11 35.01
C TYR A 248 55.69 18.63 35.25
#